data_AF-A0A6G3PE18-F1
#
_entry.id   AF-A0A6G3PE18-F1
#
_cell.length_a   1.000
_cell.length_b   1.000
_cell.length_c   1.000
_cell.angle_alpha   90.00
_cell.angle_beta   90.00
_cell.angle_gamma   90.00
#
_symmetry.space_group_name_H-M   'P 1'
#
loop_
_entity.id
_entity.type
_entity.pdbx_description
1 polymer ?
#
loop_
_entity_poly.entity_id
_entity_poly.type
_entity_poly.pdbx_seq_one_letter_code
_entity_poly.pdbx_strand_id
1 'polypeptide(L)'
;MTLLDHAPGPAAASATHVVRALQPLVRAEARAEAPAAGLDPADLEQSVWVRLLERPAAGPPDDAARWVRDTVRAEARRGRR
;
A
#
# COMPACT_ATOMS: atom_id res chain seq x y z
N MET A 1 -21.83 25.47 -4.33
CA MET A 1 -21.24 24.15 -4.06
C MET A 1 -19.97 24.04 -4.87
N THR A 2 -18.94 24.77 -4.45
CA THR A 2 -17.67 24.83 -5.17
C THR A 2 -16.80 23.74 -4.58
N LEU A 3 -16.65 22.63 -5.30
CA LEU A 3 -15.51 21.75 -5.13
C LEU A 3 -14.28 22.65 -5.28
N LEU A 4 -13.68 23.03 -4.16
CA LEU A 4 -12.42 23.74 -4.17
C LEU A 4 -11.46 22.88 -4.98
N ASP A 5 -10.88 23.48 -6.03
CA ASP A 5 -9.67 23.01 -6.69
C ASP A 5 -8.56 22.92 -5.64
N HIS A 6 -8.62 21.87 -4.82
CA HIS A 6 -7.60 21.58 -3.83
C HIS A 6 -6.41 21.03 -4.60
N ALA A 7 -5.56 21.93 -5.07
CA ALA A 7 -4.23 21.55 -5.49
C ALA A 7 -3.59 20.80 -4.30
N PRO A 8 -3.21 19.53 -4.49
CA PRO A 8 -2.61 18.78 -3.41
C PRO A 8 -1.35 19.51 -2.94
N GLY A 9 -1.24 19.74 -1.63
CA GLY A 9 0.00 20.24 -1.04
C GLY A 9 1.18 19.33 -1.42
N PRO A 10 2.43 19.81 -1.34
CA PRO A 10 3.60 19.08 -1.81
C PRO A 10 3.75 17.67 -1.19
N ALA A 11 3.33 17.50 0.07
CA ALA A 11 3.29 16.20 0.73
C ALA A 11 2.27 15.23 0.10
N ALA A 12 1.07 15.72 -0.26
CA ALA A 12 0.04 14.93 -0.94
C ALA A 12 0.45 14.58 -2.38
N ALA A 13 1.18 15.48 -3.06
CA ALA A 13 1.78 15.19 -4.37
C ALA A 13 2.85 14.08 -4.27
N SER A 14 3.72 14.12 -3.24
CA SER A 14 4.69 13.05 -2.96
C SER A 14 3.99 11.72 -2.65
N ALA A 15 2.98 11.72 -1.78
CA ALA A 15 2.19 10.53 -1.46
C ALA A 15 1.51 9.94 -2.70
N THR A 16 0.96 10.78 -3.58
CA THR A 16 0.37 10.34 -4.85
C THR A 16 1.39 9.66 -5.76
N HIS A 17 2.61 10.20 -5.83
CA HIS A 17 3.72 9.59 -6.57
C HIS A 17 4.07 8.21 -6.00
N VAL A 18 4.23 8.11 -4.67
CA VAL A 18 4.56 6.84 -3.99
C VAL A 18 3.49 5.79 -4.24
N VAL A 19 2.20 6.14 -4.09
CA VAL A 19 1.10 5.21 -4.34
C VAL A 19 1.12 4.72 -5.79
N ARG A 20 1.28 5.62 -6.77
CA ARG A 20 1.37 5.23 -8.19
C ARG A 20 2.55 4.30 -8.48
N ALA A 21 3.70 4.54 -7.85
CA ALA A 21 4.89 3.71 -8.03
C ALA A 21 4.73 2.31 -7.42
N LEU A 22 4.07 2.21 -6.26
CA LEU A 22 3.92 0.94 -5.54
C LEU A 22 2.70 0.13 -5.98
N GLN A 23 1.66 0.76 -6.54
CA GLN A 23 0.39 0.13 -6.87
C GLN A 23 0.51 -1.17 -7.68
N PRO A 24 1.30 -1.25 -8.77
CA PRO A 24 1.42 -2.50 -9.52
C PRO A 24 2.09 -3.62 -8.70
N LEU A 25 3.07 -3.30 -7.85
CA LEU A 25 3.75 -4.26 -6.98
C LEU A 25 2.81 -4.80 -5.89
N VAL A 26 2.12 -3.91 -5.19
CA VAL A 26 1.18 -4.29 -4.12
C VAL A 26 0.07 -5.16 -4.68
N ARG A 27 -0.49 -4.79 -5.84
CA ARG A 27 -1.53 -5.59 -6.52
C ARG A 27 -1.03 -6.97 -6.92
N ALA A 28 0.20 -7.08 -7.44
CA ALA A 28 0.76 -8.36 -7.85
C ALA A 28 0.98 -9.30 -6.64
N GLU A 29 1.60 -8.79 -5.58
CA GLU A 29 1.90 -9.56 -4.38
C GLU A 29 0.63 -9.94 -3.60
N ALA A 30 -0.33 -9.03 -3.45
CA ALA A 30 -1.59 -9.31 -2.77
C ALA A 30 -2.41 -10.39 -3.48
N ARG A 31 -2.48 -10.36 -4.82
CA ARG A 31 -3.13 -11.41 -5.61
C ARG A 31 -2.45 -12.77 -5.46
N ALA A 32 -1.12 -12.78 -5.29
CA ALA A 32 -0.37 -14.01 -5.10
C ALA A 32 -0.55 -14.61 -3.69
N GLU A 33 -0.55 -13.77 -2.66
CA GLU A 33 -0.53 -14.22 -1.25
C GLU A 33 -1.93 -14.40 -0.65
N ALA A 34 -2.94 -13.64 -1.08
CA ALA A 34 -4.29 -13.66 -0.50
C ALA A 34 -4.99 -15.03 -0.59
N PRO A 35 -4.94 -15.79 -1.70
CA PRO A 35 -5.62 -17.09 -1.79
C PRO A 35 -5.14 -18.11 -0.75
N ALA A 36 -3.83 -18.17 -0.51
CA ALA A 36 -3.23 -19.06 0.49
C ALA A 36 -3.57 -18.63 1.94
N ALA A 37 -3.99 -17.38 2.13
CA ALA A 37 -4.44 -16.84 3.40
C ALA A 37 -5.96 -16.89 3.59
N GLY A 38 -6.74 -17.29 2.57
CA GLY A 38 -8.20 -17.24 2.62
C GLY A 38 -8.75 -15.81 2.70
N LEU A 39 -8.00 -14.83 2.18
CA LEU A 39 -8.35 -13.41 2.19
C LEU A 39 -8.79 -12.95 0.80
N ASP A 40 -9.54 -11.86 0.74
CA ASP A 40 -9.74 -11.13 -0.51
C ASP A 40 -8.46 -10.34 -0.87
N PRO A 41 -7.99 -10.38 -2.14
CA PRO A 41 -6.81 -9.63 -2.56
C PRO A 41 -6.93 -8.12 -2.30
N ALA A 42 -8.11 -7.51 -2.50
CA ALA A 42 -8.28 -6.07 -2.33
C ALA A 42 -8.22 -5.66 -0.86
N ASP A 43 -8.73 -6.49 0.06
CA ASP A 43 -8.59 -6.25 1.49
C ASP A 43 -7.12 -6.34 1.93
N LEU A 44 -6.36 -7.29 1.37
CA LEU A 44 -4.92 -7.39 1.62
C LEU A 44 -4.16 -6.18 1.04
N GLU A 45 -4.49 -5.73 -0.18
CA GLU A 45 -3.94 -4.48 -0.75
C GLU A 45 -4.22 -3.28 0.18
N GLN A 46 -5.46 -3.16 0.67
CA GLN A 46 -5.87 -2.08 1.56
C GLN A 46 -5.06 -2.06 2.86
N SER A 47 -4.84 -3.22 3.47
CA SER A 47 -4.02 -3.32 4.69
C SER A 47 -2.59 -2.85 4.48
N VAL A 48 -1.99 -3.16 3.31
CA VAL A 48 -0.64 -2.71 2.95
C VAL A 48 -0.59 -1.20 2.77
N TRP A 49 -1.62 -0.59 2.19
CA TRP A 49 -1.71 0.87 2.09
C TRP A 49 -1.82 1.55 3.45
N VAL A 50 -2.58 0.98 4.39
CA VAL A 50 -2.60 1.47 5.77
C VAL A 50 -1.20 1.41 6.39
N ARG A 51 -0.47 0.31 6.22
CA ARG A 51 0.92 0.20 6.69
C ARG A 51 1.87 1.20 6.05
N LEU A 52 1.67 1.54 4.78
CA LEU A 52 2.45 2.59 4.12
C LEU A 52 2.22 3.94 4.80
N LEU A 53 0.96 4.28 5.10
CA LEU A 53 0.56 5.56 5.69
C LEU A 53 0.97 5.70 7.17
N GLU A 54 1.06 4.59 7.89
CA GLU A 54 1.56 4.56 9.28
C GLU A 54 3.08 4.76 9.38
N ARG A 55 3.82 4.73 8.26
CA ARG A 55 5.28 4.91 8.29
C ARG A 55 5.63 6.36 8.68
N PRO A 56 6.60 6.55 9.59
CA PRO A 56 7.05 7.88 9.98
C PRO A 56 7.81 8.64 8.88
N ALA A 57 8.18 7.98 7.78
CA ALA A 57 8.90 8.58 6.65
C ALA A 57 7.93 9.03 5.55
N ALA A 58 8.01 10.29 5.12
CA ALA A 58 7.14 10.91 4.11
C ALA A 58 7.41 10.48 2.65
N GLY A 59 8.24 9.45 2.44
CA GLY A 59 8.72 9.01 1.12
C GLY A 59 8.59 7.51 0.90
N PRO A 60 8.91 7.04 -0.33
CA PRO A 60 8.88 5.61 -0.64
C PRO A 60 9.86 4.84 0.28
N PRO A 61 9.61 3.55 0.55
CA PRO A 61 10.61 2.69 1.18
C PRO A 61 11.88 2.61 0.33
N ASP A 62 13.05 2.56 0.96
CA ASP A 62 14.35 2.52 0.28
C ASP A 62 14.47 1.32 -0.68
N ASP A 63 14.01 0.14 -0.25
CA ASP A 63 13.81 -1.04 -1.09
C ASP A 63 12.31 -1.33 -1.19
N ALA A 64 11.65 -0.64 -2.13
CA ALA A 64 10.21 -0.72 -2.34
C ALA A 64 9.70 -2.15 -2.57
N ALA A 65 10.40 -2.93 -3.40
CA ALA A 65 9.97 -4.28 -3.76
C ALA A 65 10.05 -5.22 -2.54
N ARG A 66 11.17 -5.20 -1.82
CA ARG A 66 11.32 -5.97 -0.57
C ARG A 66 10.28 -5.55 0.46
N TRP A 67 10.11 -4.24 0.66
CA TRP A 67 9.16 -3.72 1.64
C TRP A 67 7.72 -4.17 1.34
N VAL A 68 7.28 -4.10 0.08
CA VAL A 68 5.95 -4.57 -0.32
C VAL A 68 5.81 -6.06 -0.04
N ARG A 69 6.75 -6.88 -0.49
CA ARG A 69 6.71 -8.33 -0.31
C ARG A 69 6.64 -8.74 1.17
N ASP A 70 7.49 -8.13 1.99
CA ASP A 70 7.56 -8.43 3.43
C ASP A 70 6.27 -7.99 4.15
N THR A 71 5.74 -6.82 3.78
CA THR A 71 4.50 -6.28 4.36
C THR A 71 3.29 -7.11 3.97
N VAL A 72 3.12 -7.45 2.69
CA VAL A 72 2.02 -8.31 2.20
C VAL A 72 2.03 -9.65 2.93
N ARG A 73 3.20 -10.30 3.04
CA ARG A 73 3.34 -11.57 3.77
C ARG A 73 3.04 -11.45 5.26
N ALA A 74 3.36 -10.30 5.86
CA ALA A 74 3.06 -10.06 7.26
C ALA A 74 1.55 -9.87 7.49
N GLU A 75 0.87 -9.08 6.66
CA GLU A 75 -0.58 -8.87 6.76
C GLU A 75 -1.35 -10.14 6.40
N ALA A 76 -0.94 -10.89 5.37
CA ALA A 76 -1.51 -12.20 5.05
C ALA A 76 -1.37 -13.19 6.21
N ARG A 77 -0.23 -13.19 6.92
CA ARG A 77 -0.04 -13.99 8.14
C ARG A 77 -0.93 -13.55 9.30
N ARG A 78 -1.22 -12.26 9.42
CA ARG A 78 -2.11 -11.71 10.46
C ARG A 78 -3.56 -12.05 10.18
N GLY A 79 -4.04 -11.91 8.94
CA GLY A 79 -5.43 -12.21 8.58
C GLY A 79 -5.80 -13.70 8.67
N ARG A 80 -4.81 -14.60 8.73
CA ARG A 80 -5.04 -16.04 9.00
C ARG A 80 -5.25 -16.39 10.48
N ARG A 81 -4.84 -15.52 11.40
CA ARG A 81 -4.89 -15.77 12.84
C ARG A 81 -6.21 -15.29 13.40
#